data_AF-Q58G68-F1
#
_entry.id   AF-Q58G68-F1
#
_cell.length_a   1.000
_cell.length_b   1.000
_cell.length_c   1.000
_cell.angle_alpha   90.00
_cell.angle_beta   90.00
_cell.angle_gamma   90.00
#
_symmetry.space_group_name_H-M   'P 1'
#
loop_
_entity.id
_entity.type
_entity.pdbx_description
1 polymer ?
#
loop_
_entity_poly.entity_id
_entity_poly.type
_entity_poly.pdbx_seq_one_letter_code
_entity_poly.pdbx_strand_id
1 'polypeptide(L)'
;EHIVAGAGELHLEICLKDLEEDHAGIPLKKSDPVVSYRESVSERSSITCLSKSPNKHNRLFMTAVNMPDGLPEDIDNNEIEPRQEFKARARYLSD
;
A
#
# COMPACT_ATOMS: atom_id res chain seq x y z
N GLU A 1 -5.12 -6.84 -19.07
CA GLU A 1 -5.70 -7.40 -17.83
C GLU A 1 -6.26 -6.24 -17.04
N HIS A 2 -7.53 -6.29 -16.66
CA HIS A 2 -8.22 -5.21 -15.95
C HIS A 2 -8.58 -5.72 -14.56
N ILE A 3 -8.10 -5.05 -13.52
CA ILE A 3 -8.35 -5.45 -12.13
C ILE A 3 -9.57 -4.68 -11.62
N VAL A 4 -10.53 -5.42 -11.08
CA VAL A 4 -11.68 -4.88 -10.36
C VAL A 4 -11.49 -5.20 -8.89
N ALA A 5 -11.56 -4.18 -8.04
CA ALA A 5 -11.49 -4.34 -6.59
C ALA A 5 -12.89 -4.18 -6.00
N GLY A 6 -13.25 -5.08 -5.10
CA GLY A 6 -14.50 -5.07 -4.37
C GLY A 6 -14.27 -5.38 -2.90
N ALA A 7 -15.25 -5.04 -2.06
CA ALA A 7 -15.18 -5.24 -0.62
C ALA A 7 -15.27 -6.72 -0.20
N GLY A 8 -15.74 -7.60 -1.09
CA GLY A 8 -15.90 -9.02 -0.82
C GLY A 8 -16.36 -9.78 -2.07
N GLU A 9 -16.47 -11.09 -1.94
CA GLU A 9 -16.80 -12.00 -3.05
C GLU A 9 -18.18 -11.67 -3.66
N LEU A 10 -19.22 -11.57 -2.82
CA LEU A 10 -20.57 -11.23 -3.26
C LEU A 10 -20.64 -9.86 -3.96
N HIS A 11 -19.86 -8.89 -3.48
CA HIS A 11 -19.81 -7.56 -4.10
C HIS A 11 -19.21 -7.64 -5.51
N LEU A 12 -18.13 -8.41 -5.69
CA LEU A 12 -17.53 -8.64 -7.00
C LEU A 12 -18.49 -9.38 -7.95
N GLU A 13 -19.22 -10.37 -7.46
CA GLU A 13 -20.21 -11.09 -8.28
C GLU A 13 -21.32 -10.18 -8.80
N ILE A 14 -21.91 -9.36 -7.93
CA ILE A 14 -22.97 -8.42 -8.32
C ILE A 14 -22.42 -7.40 -9.32
N CYS A 15 -21.28 -6.77 -9.03
CA CYS A 15 -20.70 -5.76 -9.94
C CYS A 15 -20.32 -6.33 -11.31
N LEU A 16 -19.81 -7.57 -11.37
CA LEU A 16 -19.47 -8.21 -12.64
C LEU A 16 -20.73 -8.61 -13.42
N LYS A 17 -21.79 -9.01 -12.73
CA LYS A 17 -23.08 -9.32 -13.35
C LYS A 17 -23.72 -8.06 -13.96
N ASP A 18 -23.78 -6.96 -13.21
CA ASP A 18 -24.32 -5.69 -13.71
C ASP A 18 -23.50 -5.17 -14.90
N LEU A 19 -22.18 -5.36 -14.87
CA LEU A 19 -21.30 -5.00 -15.99
C LEU A 19 -21.59 -5.84 -17.25
N GLU A 20 -21.80 -7.14 -17.09
CA GLU A 20 -22.07 -8.08 -18.19
C GLU A 20 -23.48 -7.91 -18.78
N GLU A 21 -24.51 -7.74 -17.94
CA GLU A 21 -25.93 -7.74 -18.33
C GLU A 21 -26.46 -6.33 -18.65
N ASP A 22 -26.23 -5.34 -17.78
CA ASP A 22 -26.92 -4.04 -17.83
C ASP A 22 -26.10 -2.92 -18.46
N HIS A 23 -24.76 -3.01 -18.42
CA HIS A 23 -23.88 -1.93 -18.89
C HIS A 23 -23.18 -2.27 -20.22
N ALA A 24 -22.40 -3.35 -20.26
CA ALA A 24 -21.60 -3.67 -21.43
C ALA A 24 -22.33 -4.61 -22.41
N GLY A 25 -23.24 -5.45 -21.92
CA GLY A 25 -24.02 -6.38 -22.75
C GLY A 25 -23.17 -7.41 -23.49
N ILE A 26 -21.96 -7.72 -22.99
CA ILE A 26 -20.99 -8.62 -23.61
C ILE A 26 -20.46 -9.63 -22.59
N PRO A 27 -20.23 -10.89 -22.99
CA PRO A 27 -19.75 -11.92 -22.09
C PRO A 27 -18.33 -11.63 -21.60
N LEU A 28 -18.14 -11.68 -20.28
CA LEU A 28 -16.86 -11.36 -19.63
C LEU A 28 -16.06 -12.63 -19.32
N LYS A 29 -14.76 -12.63 -19.66
CA LYS A 29 -13.81 -13.64 -19.20
C LYS A 29 -13.20 -13.19 -17.87
N LYS A 30 -13.59 -13.83 -16.78
CA LYS A 30 -13.10 -13.55 -15.42
C LYS A 30 -12.21 -14.68 -14.91
N SER A 31 -11.15 -14.33 -14.19
CA SER A 31 -10.34 -15.24 -13.40
C SER A 31 -10.90 -15.38 -11.98
N ASP A 32 -10.37 -16.32 -11.21
CA ASP A 32 -10.71 -16.46 -9.80
C ASP A 32 -10.32 -15.20 -9.00
N PRO A 33 -11.10 -14.83 -7.97
CA PRO A 33 -10.82 -13.67 -7.14
C PRO A 33 -9.50 -13.85 -6.39
N VAL A 34 -8.70 -12.79 -6.35
CA VAL A 34 -7.43 -12.75 -5.63
C VAL A 34 -7.43 -11.62 -4.62
N VAL A 35 -6.81 -11.87 -3.47
CA VAL A 35 -6.60 -10.85 -2.43
C VAL A 35 -5.29 -10.10 -2.70
N SER A 36 -5.30 -8.79 -2.43
CA SER A 36 -4.08 -7.98 -2.51
C SER A 36 -3.21 -8.22 -1.27
N TYR A 37 -2.11 -8.93 -1.44
CA TYR A 37 -1.09 -9.07 -0.40
C TYR A 37 -0.34 -7.75 -0.20
N ARG A 38 0.06 -7.49 1.04
CA ARG A 38 0.95 -6.39 1.42
C ARG A 38 2.24 -6.97 1.97
N GLU A 39 3.34 -6.25 1.76
CA GLU A 39 4.66 -6.65 2.22
C GLU A 39 5.07 -5.79 3.42
N SER A 40 5.78 -6.39 4.38
CA SER A 40 6.36 -5.69 5.53
C SER A 40 7.73 -6.27 5.85
N VAL A 41 8.49 -5.56 6.68
CA VAL A 41 9.81 -5.98 7.16
C VAL A 41 9.71 -6.41 8.62
N SER A 42 10.15 -7.62 8.94
CA SER A 42 10.07 -8.14 10.31
C SER A 42 11.20 -7.62 11.20
N GLU A 43 12.40 -7.44 10.63
CA GLU A 43 13.60 -7.07 11.36
C GLU A 43 14.41 -6.01 10.60
N ARG A 44 15.37 -5.39 11.30
CA ARG A 44 16.29 -4.43 10.68
C ARG A 44 17.11 -5.10 9.59
N SER A 45 17.22 -4.45 8.43
CA SER A 45 18.06 -4.93 7.32
C SER A 45 19.50 -5.20 7.80
N SER A 46 20.01 -6.38 7.48
CA SER A 46 21.36 -6.81 7.83
C SER A 46 22.45 -6.03 7.09
N ILE A 47 22.11 -5.45 5.93
CA ILE A 47 23.02 -4.70 5.08
C ILE A 47 22.41 -3.32 4.80
N THR A 48 23.26 -2.29 4.81
CA THR A 48 22.88 -0.97 4.29
C THR A 48 22.96 -0.99 2.77
N CYS A 49 21.81 -0.89 2.11
CA CYS A 49 21.71 -0.90 0.66
C CYS A 49 22.20 0.42 0.07
N LEU A 50 22.93 0.37 -1.04
CA LEU A 50 23.41 1.54 -1.79
C LEU A 50 22.82 1.56 -3.20
N SER A 51 22.15 2.65 -3.55
CA SER A 51 21.72 2.93 -4.93
C SER A 51 22.45 4.15 -5.48
N LYS A 52 22.80 4.12 -6.77
CA LYS A 52 23.48 5.22 -7.47
C LYS A 52 22.59 5.71 -8.59
N SER A 53 22.48 7.02 -8.77
CA SER A 53 21.80 7.57 -9.95
C SER A 53 22.56 7.19 -11.24
N PRO A 54 21.88 7.08 -12.39
CA PRO A 54 22.53 6.74 -13.67
C PRO A 54 23.67 7.70 -14.05
N ASN A 55 23.53 9.00 -13.71
CA ASN A 55 24.56 10.01 -13.92
C ASN A 55 25.71 9.96 -12.89
N LYS A 56 25.66 9.03 -11.93
CA LYS A 56 26.67 8.81 -10.87
C LYS A 56 26.89 9.97 -9.88
N HIS A 57 26.06 11.01 -9.90
CA HIS A 57 26.19 12.15 -8.98
C HIS A 57 25.54 11.87 -7.62
N ASN A 58 24.48 11.06 -7.57
CA ASN A 58 23.76 10.78 -6.33
C ASN A 58 24.02 9.35 -5.87
N ARG A 59 24.21 9.21 -4.56
CA ARG A 59 24.31 7.94 -3.85
C ARG A 59 23.34 7.96 -2.69
N LEU A 60 22.40 7.03 -2.67
CA LEU A 60 21.41 6.86 -1.61
C LEU A 60 21.75 5.62 -0.81
N PHE A 61 21.81 5.77 0.52
CA PHE A 61 22.02 4.67 1.46
C PHE A 61 20.75 4.49 2.27
N MET A 62 20.26 3.24 2.40
CA MET A 62 19.01 2.96 3.10
C MET A 62 19.11 1.66 3.91
N THR A 63 18.50 1.66 5.09
CA THR A 63 18.17 0.46 5.87
C THR A 63 16.70 0.49 6.22
N ALA A 64 16.01 -0.63 6.08
CA ALA A 64 14.64 -0.80 6.57
C ALA A 64 14.63 -1.38 7.98
N VAL A 65 13.63 -1.00 8.77
CA VAL A 65 13.30 -1.56 10.09
C VAL A 65 11.78 -1.62 10.18
N ASN A 66 11.25 -2.55 10.99
CA ASN A 66 9.82 -2.61 11.26
C ASN A 66 9.34 -1.30 11.91
N MET A 67 8.13 -0.87 11.58
CA MET A 67 7.49 0.25 12.26
C MET A 67 7.13 -0.17 13.69
N PRO A 68 7.14 0.78 14.65
CA PRO A 68 6.60 0.52 15.99
C PRO A 68 5.14 0.07 15.94
N ASP A 69 4.72 -0.74 16.90
CA ASP A 69 3.33 -1.18 17.04
C ASP A 69 2.40 0.03 17.23
N GLY A 70 1.24 0.03 16.56
CA GLY A 70 0.25 1.13 16.63
C GLY A 70 0.50 2.28 15.64
N LEU A 71 1.77 2.52 15.26
CA LEU A 71 2.09 3.60 14.33
C LEU A 71 1.40 3.46 12.95
N PRO A 72 1.33 2.27 12.33
CA PRO A 72 0.61 2.10 11.06
C PRO A 72 -0.88 2.47 11.17
N GLU A 73 -1.54 2.08 12.26
CA GLU A 73 -2.95 2.38 12.52
C GLU A 73 -3.18 3.89 12.67
N ASP A 74 -2.30 4.58 13.39
CA ASP A 74 -2.38 6.04 13.59
C ASP A 74 -2.19 6.81 12.27
N ILE A 75 -1.33 6.28 11.38
CA ILE A 75 -1.16 6.83 10.03
C ILE A 75 -2.43 6.60 9.20
N ASP A 76 -2.99 5.40 9.20
CA ASP A 76 -4.22 5.08 8.44
C ASP A 76 -5.44 5.86 8.95
N ASN A 77 -5.50 6.15 10.26
CA ASN A 77 -6.55 6.97 10.88
C ASN A 77 -6.35 8.49 10.67
N ASN A 78 -5.26 8.91 10.01
CA ASN A 78 -4.87 10.32 9.82
C ASN A 78 -4.59 11.07 11.14
N GLU A 79 -4.24 10.35 12.21
CA GLU A 79 -3.77 10.98 13.45
C GLU A 79 -2.37 11.58 13.25
N ILE A 80 -1.57 10.97 12.37
CA ILE A 80 -0.24 11.46 11.96
C ILE A 80 -0.25 11.76 10.47
N GLU A 81 0.06 13.00 10.11
CA GLU A 81 0.14 13.40 8.70
C GLU A 81 1.46 14.09 8.33
N PRO A 82 1.89 13.97 7.05
CA PRO A 82 3.04 14.70 6.54
C PRO A 82 2.91 16.23 6.64
N ARG A 83 1.68 16.76 6.67
CA ARG A 83 1.39 18.20 6.67
C ARG A 83 1.26 18.82 8.06
N GLN A 84 1.28 18.03 9.12
CA GLN A 84 1.20 18.53 10.49
C GLN A 84 2.42 19.36 10.88
N GLU A 85 2.25 20.15 11.95
CA GLU A 85 3.33 20.93 12.53
C GLU A 85 4.48 20.01 12.97
N PHE A 86 5.70 20.40 12.59
CA PHE A 86 6.88 19.55 12.70
C PHE A 86 7.19 19.15 14.15
N LYS A 87 7.07 20.07 15.12
CA LYS A 87 7.38 19.77 16.51
C LYS A 87 6.37 18.82 17.15
N ALA A 88 5.08 19.01 16.86
CA ALA A 88 4.03 18.12 17.34
C ALA A 88 4.26 16.68 16.83
N ARG A 89 4.50 16.52 15.53
CA ARG A 89 4.79 15.20 14.94
C ARG A 89 6.09 14.60 15.45
N ALA A 90 7.15 15.41 15.59
CA ALA A 90 8.44 14.93 16.10
C ALA A 90 8.34 14.42 17.55
N ARG A 91 7.52 15.09 18.38
CA ARG A 91 7.27 14.66 19.76
C ARG A 91 6.53 13.32 19.81
N TYR A 92 5.50 13.17 18.98
CA TYR A 92 4.76 11.91 18.87
C TYR A 92 5.67 10.75 18.44
N LEU A 93 6.51 10.96 17.42
CA LEU A 93 7.39 9.92 16.87
C LEU A 93 8.62 9.63 17.74
N SER A 94 8.91 10.46 18.75
CA SER A 94 10.04 10.26 19.66
C SER A 94 9.69 9.52 20.94
N ASP A 95 8.41 9.61 21.34
CA ASP A 95 7.87 8.91 22.51
C ASP A 95 7.58 7.44 22.16
#